data_AF-A5D9T3-F1
#
_entry.id   AF-A5D9T3-F1
#
_cell.length_a   1.000
_cell.length_b   1.000
_cell.length_c   1.000
_cell.angle_alpha   90.00
_cell.angle_beta   90.00
_cell.angle_gamma   90.00
#
_symmetry.space_group_name_H-M   'P 1'
#
loop_
_entity.id
_entity.type
_entity.pdbx_description
1 polymer ?
#
loop_
_entity_poly.entity_id
_entity_poly.type
_entity_poly.pdbx_seq_one_letter_code
_entity_poly.pdbx_strand_id
1 'polypeptide(L)'
;MSFVPRRVFPTYRIPLSNFKGHHQKALNKFGSLAPQIDFILEVRDSRAPISTINVLFNKVLAHKPRLIIYSKKDLSVLKRPWTDKLHKSRNEQYLFVDARNKQDSKKILNFIKDRYFEMSPPPPLGLRMMLIGMPNVGKSTLVNTLRSVGLDNSGAVSSKVRKVARTGGQPGVTRATSEIIKLSNDPDILVHDTPGVFLPTVKDAETMLALSLVGCVHTSFVDPVIQADYLLYILNLQDPSGSKYSEYIDHPTNSVDELLYKIAETRNVVRKDGTFDMEGMAIHWVSKWKQGKSDQYKGLFDLAPVLEQNEEEIRSNLNLETNRVASMQVTKKLTDRLGEDGTATSKARKRNAKDRAADHQNQLFKL
;
A
#
# COMPACT_ATOMS: atom_id res chain seq x y z
N MET A 1 -40.45 3.42 3.21
CA MET A 1 -39.61 4.12 2.22
C MET A 1 -38.34 3.31 2.04
N SER A 2 -37.82 3.17 0.82
CA SER A 2 -36.51 2.54 0.59
C SER A 2 -35.41 3.44 1.15
N PHE A 3 -34.41 2.85 1.80
CA PHE A 3 -33.26 3.58 2.32
C PHE A 3 -32.45 4.21 1.19
N VAL A 4 -31.98 5.44 1.39
CA VAL A 4 -31.15 6.17 0.42
C VAL A 4 -29.80 6.49 1.07
N PRO A 5 -28.69 5.87 0.59
CA PRO A 5 -27.36 6.24 1.02
C PRO A 5 -27.05 7.72 0.78
N ARG A 6 -26.27 8.32 1.68
CA ARG A 6 -25.64 9.62 1.40
C ARG A 6 -24.87 9.56 0.09
N ARG A 7 -24.92 10.64 -0.70
CA ARG A 7 -24.16 10.77 -1.97
C ARG A 7 -22.87 11.56 -1.82
N VAL A 8 -22.74 12.30 -0.72
CA VAL A 8 -21.61 13.16 -0.41
C VAL A 8 -21.25 12.93 1.05
N PHE A 9 -19.95 12.86 1.33
CA PHE A 9 -19.44 12.82 2.70
C PHE A 9 -19.27 14.23 3.25
N PRO A 10 -19.64 14.51 4.52
CA PRO A 10 -19.47 15.84 5.11
C PRO A 10 -18.01 16.29 5.07
N THR A 11 -17.79 17.59 4.87
CA THR A 11 -16.44 18.16 4.84
C THR A 11 -15.90 18.34 6.25
N TYR A 12 -14.85 17.60 6.60
CA TYR A 12 -14.13 17.73 7.86
C TYR A 12 -12.74 18.32 7.66
N ARG A 13 -12.26 19.09 8.65
CA ARG A 13 -10.88 19.60 8.67
C ARG A 13 -9.92 18.53 9.16
N ILE A 14 -9.53 17.63 8.26
CA ILE A 14 -8.58 16.54 8.56
C ILE A 14 -7.14 16.99 8.29
N PRO A 15 -6.19 16.80 9.22
CA PRO A 15 -4.79 17.09 8.97
C PRO A 15 -4.22 16.26 7.81
N LEU A 16 -3.68 16.92 6.76
CA LEU A 16 -3.17 16.24 5.56
C LEU A 16 -1.62 16.10 5.50
N SER A 17 -0.89 16.77 6.40
CA SER A 17 0.57 16.89 6.33
C SER A 17 1.24 16.63 7.67
N ASN A 18 2.03 15.56 7.82
CA ASN A 18 2.98 15.47 8.94
C ASN A 18 4.17 14.50 8.78
N PHE A 19 4.51 14.07 7.56
CA PHE A 19 5.43 12.93 7.40
C PHE A 19 6.86 13.31 6.95
N LYS A 20 7.27 14.56 7.18
CA LYS A 20 8.50 15.15 6.61
C LYS A 20 9.79 14.40 6.97
N GLY A 21 9.91 13.85 8.18
CA GLY A 21 11.16 13.26 8.69
C GLY A 21 11.50 11.86 8.15
N HIS A 22 10.52 10.95 8.07
CA HIS A 22 10.74 9.58 7.60
C HIS A 22 10.95 9.51 6.09
N HIS A 23 10.33 10.42 5.34
CA HIS A 23 10.33 10.36 3.87
C HIS A 23 11.66 10.72 3.28
N GLN A 24 12.34 11.74 3.83
CA GLN A 24 13.62 12.18 3.30
C GLN A 24 14.71 11.10 3.46
N LYS A 25 14.68 10.34 4.56
CA LYS A 25 15.59 9.19 4.76
C LYS A 25 15.32 8.07 3.75
N ALA A 26 14.06 7.73 3.53
CA ALA A 26 13.69 6.66 2.61
C ALA A 26 13.97 7.04 1.15
N LEU A 27 13.69 8.29 0.78
CA LEU A 27 13.97 8.86 -0.52
C LEU A 27 15.46 8.90 -0.88
N ASN A 28 16.32 9.33 0.06
CA ASN A 28 17.78 9.25 -0.15
C ASN A 28 18.24 7.80 -0.35
N LYS A 29 17.67 6.85 0.40
CA LYS A 29 17.98 5.42 0.27
C LYS A 29 17.54 4.86 -1.10
N PHE A 30 16.40 5.29 -1.62
CA PHE A 30 15.97 4.91 -2.97
C PHE A 30 16.94 5.39 -4.03
N GLY A 31 17.39 6.64 -3.96
CA GLY A 31 18.34 7.18 -4.93
C GLY A 31 19.66 6.43 -5.00
N SER A 32 20.18 5.95 -3.86
CA SER A 32 21.41 5.14 -3.84
C SER A 32 21.21 3.70 -4.32
N LEU A 33 20.02 3.14 -4.12
CA LEU A 33 19.72 1.75 -4.47
C LEU A 33 19.22 1.60 -5.91
N ALA A 34 18.46 2.56 -6.43
CA ALA A 34 17.82 2.50 -7.74
C ALA A 34 18.76 2.09 -8.90
N PRO A 35 20.02 2.55 -8.97
CA PRO A 35 20.96 2.10 -10.02
C PRO A 35 21.27 0.59 -10.00
N GLN A 36 21.12 -0.06 -8.84
CA GLN A 36 21.40 -1.48 -8.58
C GLN A 36 20.17 -2.38 -8.73
N ILE A 37 18.99 -1.81 -8.91
CA ILE A 37 17.73 -2.56 -9.00
C ILE A 37 17.40 -2.85 -10.45
N ASP A 38 17.10 -4.10 -10.76
CA ASP A 38 16.69 -4.57 -12.07
C ASP A 38 15.16 -4.57 -12.21
N PHE A 39 14.43 -4.87 -11.12
CA PHE A 39 12.98 -5.03 -11.14
C PHE A 39 12.28 -4.54 -9.86
N ILE A 40 11.05 -4.04 -9.97
CA ILE A 40 10.27 -3.50 -8.84
C ILE A 40 9.02 -4.32 -8.57
N LEU A 41 8.76 -4.60 -7.30
CA LEU A 41 7.44 -5.00 -6.81
C LEU A 41 6.79 -3.83 -6.07
N GLU A 42 5.71 -3.29 -6.63
CA GLU A 42 4.95 -2.19 -6.03
C GLU A 42 3.71 -2.76 -5.34
N VAL A 43 3.69 -2.75 -4.00
CA VAL A 43 2.57 -3.30 -3.22
C VAL A 43 1.55 -2.21 -2.89
N ARG A 44 0.29 -2.47 -3.23
CA ARG A 44 -0.89 -1.65 -2.95
C ARG A 44 -1.88 -2.46 -2.11
N ASP A 45 -2.75 -1.80 -1.33
CA ASP A 45 -3.81 -2.49 -0.59
C ASP A 45 -5.05 -2.60 -1.49
N SER A 46 -5.55 -3.81 -1.74
CA SER A 46 -6.70 -4.03 -2.64
C SER A 46 -7.98 -3.32 -2.19
N ARG A 47 -8.08 -2.92 -0.92
CA ARG A 47 -9.25 -2.20 -0.39
C ARG A 47 -9.20 -0.71 -0.73
N ALA A 48 -8.01 -0.16 -0.96
CA ALA A 48 -7.80 1.24 -1.34
C ALA A 48 -6.81 1.33 -2.52
N PRO A 49 -7.22 0.83 -3.71
CA PRO A 49 -6.32 0.65 -4.85
C PRO A 49 -5.78 1.95 -5.46
N ILE A 50 -6.46 3.08 -5.25
CA ILE A 50 -6.07 4.41 -5.72
C ILE A 50 -5.32 5.15 -4.62
N SER A 51 -5.86 5.19 -3.41
CA SER A 51 -5.25 5.96 -2.32
C SER A 51 -3.89 5.42 -1.91
N THR A 52 -3.63 4.12 -2.10
CA THR A 52 -2.32 3.52 -1.82
C THR A 52 -1.28 3.68 -2.94
N ILE A 53 -1.61 4.35 -4.04
CA ILE A 53 -0.66 4.72 -5.08
C ILE A 53 0.26 5.82 -4.54
N ASN A 54 1.57 5.55 -4.51
CA ASN A 54 2.55 6.56 -4.16
C ASN A 54 3.24 7.08 -5.42
N VAL A 55 2.78 8.23 -5.92
CA VAL A 55 3.29 8.87 -7.13
C VAL A 55 4.77 9.27 -7.05
N LEU A 56 5.38 9.34 -5.85
CA LEU A 56 6.82 9.59 -5.73
C LEU A 56 7.65 8.50 -6.40
N PHE A 57 7.20 7.25 -6.34
CA PHE A 57 7.94 6.14 -6.95
C PHE A 57 8.00 6.27 -8.47
N ASN A 58 6.98 6.83 -9.10
CA ASN A 58 6.98 7.09 -10.54
C ASN A 58 8.10 8.04 -10.95
N LYS A 59 8.49 8.98 -10.07
CA LYS A 59 9.59 9.91 -10.34
C LYS A 59 10.96 9.26 -10.12
N VAL A 60 11.15 8.56 -9.01
CA VAL A 60 12.47 8.02 -8.63
C VAL A 60 12.82 6.76 -9.42
N LEU A 61 11.80 6.05 -9.91
CA LEU A 61 11.92 4.72 -10.52
C LEU A 61 11.19 4.64 -11.88
N ALA A 62 11.15 5.76 -12.61
CA ALA A 62 10.36 5.92 -13.84
C ALA A 62 10.64 4.82 -14.88
N HIS A 63 11.92 4.50 -15.10
CA HIS A 63 12.36 3.59 -16.18
C HIS A 63 12.55 2.14 -15.74
N LYS A 64 12.18 1.81 -14.49
CA LYS A 64 12.39 0.47 -13.95
C LYS A 64 11.16 -0.40 -14.22
N PRO A 65 11.32 -1.60 -14.80
CA PRO A 65 10.21 -2.52 -14.99
C PRO A 65 9.63 -2.89 -13.62
N ARG A 66 8.29 -2.96 -13.56
CA ARG A 66 7.58 -3.20 -12.30
C ARG A 66 6.40 -4.14 -12.48
N LEU A 67 6.09 -4.85 -11.41
CA LEU A 67 4.83 -5.57 -11.24
C LEU A 67 4.09 -4.98 -10.04
N ILE A 68 2.82 -4.64 -10.24
CA ILE A 68 1.94 -4.12 -9.20
C ILE A 68 1.27 -5.28 -8.48
N ILE A 69 1.33 -5.28 -7.16
CA ILE A 69 0.77 -6.31 -6.31
C ILE A 69 -0.34 -5.69 -5.47
N TYR A 70 -1.59 -6.01 -5.79
CA TYR A 70 -2.73 -5.70 -4.94
C TYR A 70 -2.84 -6.77 -3.86
N SER A 71 -2.33 -6.44 -2.67
CA SER A 71 -2.33 -7.31 -1.51
C SER A 71 -3.68 -7.32 -0.79
N LYS A 72 -3.86 -8.27 0.14
CA LYS A 72 -5.09 -8.43 0.93
C LYS A 72 -6.32 -8.62 0.03
N LYS A 73 -6.17 -9.38 -1.06
CA LYS A 73 -7.28 -9.70 -1.97
C LYS A 73 -8.44 -10.38 -1.24
N ASP A 74 -8.14 -11.10 -0.15
CA ASP A 74 -9.10 -11.77 0.71
C ASP A 74 -10.01 -10.79 1.47
N LEU A 75 -9.59 -9.52 1.64
CA LEU A 75 -10.33 -8.48 2.35
C LEU A 75 -11.02 -7.46 1.43
N SER A 76 -10.88 -7.61 0.11
CA SER A 76 -11.38 -6.63 -0.86
C SER A 76 -12.45 -7.24 -1.76
N VAL A 77 -13.37 -6.39 -2.20
CA VAL A 77 -14.38 -6.70 -3.23
C VAL A 77 -14.03 -6.07 -4.58
N LEU A 78 -12.77 -5.65 -4.77
CA LEU A 78 -12.29 -5.00 -5.99
C LEU A 78 -12.50 -5.89 -7.22
N LYS A 79 -13.18 -5.35 -8.22
CA LYS A 79 -13.51 -6.06 -9.46
C LYS A 79 -12.32 -6.01 -10.44
N ARG A 80 -11.98 -7.16 -11.01
CA ARG A 80 -10.92 -7.28 -12.03
C ARG A 80 -11.18 -6.41 -13.27
N PRO A 81 -12.39 -6.36 -13.86
CA PRO A 81 -12.65 -5.50 -15.02
C PRO A 81 -12.39 -4.01 -14.80
N TRP A 82 -12.67 -3.50 -13.60
CA TRP A 82 -12.36 -2.10 -13.26
C TRP A 82 -10.85 -1.87 -13.16
N THR A 83 -10.14 -2.84 -12.58
CA THR A 83 -8.67 -2.78 -12.42
C THR A 83 -7.96 -2.95 -13.77
N ASP A 84 -8.49 -3.80 -14.66
CA ASP A 84 -7.99 -3.96 -16.04
C ASP A 84 -8.02 -2.64 -16.81
N LYS A 85 -9.11 -1.87 -16.71
CA LYS A 85 -9.21 -0.53 -17.31
C LYS A 85 -8.12 0.41 -16.79
N LEU A 86 -7.94 0.46 -15.46
CA LEU A 86 -6.93 1.31 -14.81
C LEU A 86 -5.50 1.02 -15.31
N HIS A 87 -5.14 -0.25 -15.51
CA HIS A 87 -3.77 -0.62 -15.90
C HIS A 87 -3.52 -0.66 -17.40
N LYS A 88 -4.54 -0.96 -18.21
CA LYS A 88 -4.42 -1.03 -19.68
C LYS A 88 -3.86 0.27 -20.25
N SER A 89 -4.35 1.42 -19.80
CA SER A 89 -3.90 2.73 -20.29
C SER A 89 -2.54 3.17 -19.79
N ARG A 90 -2.05 2.54 -18.74
CA ARG A 90 -0.73 2.78 -18.17
C ARG A 90 0.31 1.74 -18.61
N ASN A 91 -0.12 0.75 -19.41
CA ASN A 91 0.68 -0.41 -19.78
C ASN A 91 1.33 -1.09 -18.57
N GLU A 92 0.55 -1.25 -17.49
CA GLU A 92 1.03 -1.83 -16.24
C GLU A 92 0.57 -3.29 -16.09
N GLN A 93 1.46 -4.13 -15.56
CA GLN A 93 1.11 -5.49 -15.16
C GLN A 93 0.80 -5.53 -13.67
N TYR A 94 -0.21 -6.31 -13.29
CA TYR A 94 -0.63 -6.41 -11.90
C TYR A 94 -1.12 -7.81 -11.52
N LEU A 95 -1.08 -8.13 -10.23
CA LEU A 95 -1.64 -9.35 -9.63
C LEU A 95 -2.40 -9.05 -8.33
N PHE A 96 -3.52 -9.75 -8.13
CA PHE A 96 -4.20 -9.83 -6.84
C PHE A 96 -3.64 -10.97 -6.00
N VAL A 97 -3.22 -10.68 -4.77
CA VAL A 97 -2.60 -11.66 -3.88
C VAL A 97 -3.10 -11.56 -2.45
N ASP A 98 -3.21 -12.70 -1.78
CA ASP A 98 -3.08 -12.77 -0.33
C ASP A 98 -1.61 -13.04 -0.01
N ALA A 99 -0.93 -12.07 0.62
CA ALA A 99 0.48 -12.16 0.95
C ALA A 99 0.82 -13.31 1.93
N ARG A 100 -0.19 -13.90 2.58
CA ARG A 100 -0.04 -15.08 3.46
C ARG A 100 -0.18 -16.40 2.67
N ASN A 101 -0.74 -16.34 1.46
CA ASN A 101 -1.00 -17.51 0.64
C ASN A 101 0.27 -17.93 -0.13
N LYS A 102 0.69 -19.18 0.08
CA LYS A 102 1.89 -19.73 -0.58
C LYS A 102 1.72 -19.88 -2.09
N GLN A 103 0.52 -20.19 -2.59
CA GLN A 103 0.26 -20.36 -4.02
C GLN A 103 0.33 -19.03 -4.77
N ASP A 104 -0.19 -17.95 -4.19
CA ASP A 104 -0.02 -16.61 -4.75
C ASP A 104 1.46 -16.20 -4.78
N SER A 105 2.21 -16.51 -3.72
CA SER A 105 3.65 -16.26 -3.66
C SER A 105 4.42 -17.07 -4.72
N LYS A 106 4.04 -18.32 -4.99
CA LYS A 106 4.58 -19.13 -6.09
C LYS A 106 4.35 -18.46 -7.45
N LYS A 107 3.13 -17.96 -7.70
CA LYS A 107 2.81 -17.24 -8.95
C LYS A 107 3.70 -16.02 -9.15
N ILE A 108 3.92 -15.23 -8.09
CA ILE A 108 4.82 -14.08 -8.13
C ILE A 108 6.27 -14.51 -8.41
N LEU A 109 6.77 -15.55 -7.72
CA LEU A 109 8.12 -16.05 -7.94
C LEU A 109 8.31 -16.54 -9.38
N ASN A 110 7.38 -17.32 -9.92
CA ASN A 110 7.47 -17.79 -11.31
C ASN A 110 7.52 -16.61 -12.29
N PHE A 111 6.64 -15.62 -12.13
CA PHE A 111 6.68 -14.41 -12.95
C PHE A 111 8.05 -13.70 -12.88
N ILE A 112 8.65 -13.61 -11.70
CA ILE A 112 9.97 -12.99 -11.50
C ILE A 112 11.06 -13.82 -12.19
N LYS A 113 11.00 -15.15 -12.10
CA LYS A 113 11.94 -16.06 -12.77
C LYS A 113 11.84 -15.92 -14.28
N ASP A 114 10.63 -15.91 -14.83
CA ASP A 114 10.40 -15.70 -16.26
C ASP A 114 11.04 -14.39 -16.72
N ARG A 115 10.87 -13.31 -15.93
CA ARG A 115 11.50 -12.01 -16.20
C ARG A 115 13.02 -12.03 -16.17
N TYR A 116 13.62 -12.83 -15.30
CA TYR A 116 15.06 -13.01 -15.28
C TYR A 116 15.55 -13.71 -16.56
N PHE A 117 14.85 -14.76 -17.01
CA PHE A 117 15.23 -15.50 -18.23
C PHE A 117 14.92 -14.74 -19.53
N GLU A 118 14.00 -13.77 -19.52
CA GLU A 118 13.76 -12.85 -20.63
C GLU A 118 14.89 -11.81 -20.82
N MET A 119 15.75 -11.60 -19.82
CA MET A 119 16.87 -10.66 -19.92
C MET A 119 18.04 -11.25 -20.73
N SER A 120 18.62 -10.47 -21.63
CA SER A 120 19.76 -10.89 -22.46
C SER A 120 20.90 -9.87 -22.43
N PRO A 121 22.09 -10.21 -21.87
CA PRO A 121 22.32 -11.40 -21.04
C PRO A 121 21.56 -11.31 -19.70
N PRO A 122 21.25 -12.45 -19.06
CA PRO A 122 20.70 -12.44 -17.72
C PRO A 122 21.73 -11.83 -16.72
N PRO A 123 21.28 -11.12 -15.66
CA PRO A 123 22.18 -10.55 -14.67
C PRO A 123 23.07 -11.63 -14.02
N PRO A 124 24.41 -11.56 -14.15
CA PRO A 124 25.30 -12.65 -13.74
C PRO A 124 25.34 -12.89 -12.22
N LEU A 125 24.96 -11.89 -11.43
CA LEU A 125 24.89 -11.94 -9.96
C LEU A 125 23.45 -12.12 -9.43
N GLY A 126 22.54 -12.59 -10.29
CA GLY A 126 21.13 -12.74 -9.98
C GLY A 126 20.33 -11.46 -10.11
N LEU A 127 19.00 -11.61 -10.07
CA LEU A 127 18.05 -10.51 -10.20
C LEU A 127 17.96 -9.70 -8.90
N ARG A 128 18.28 -8.41 -8.96
CA ARG A 128 18.12 -7.50 -7.82
C ARG A 128 16.80 -6.76 -7.90
N MET A 129 16.00 -6.93 -6.86
CA MET A 129 14.65 -6.41 -6.78
C MET A 129 14.49 -5.40 -5.66
N MET A 130 13.50 -4.53 -5.81
CA MET A 130 13.08 -3.63 -4.74
C MET A 130 11.60 -3.80 -4.46
N LEU A 131 11.26 -3.96 -3.18
CA LEU A 131 9.88 -3.96 -2.72
C LEU A 131 9.50 -2.58 -2.20
N ILE A 132 8.48 -1.97 -2.80
CA ILE A 132 8.01 -0.62 -2.48
C ILE A 132 6.51 -0.60 -2.21
N GLY A 133 6.02 0.49 -1.61
CA GLY A 133 4.60 0.68 -1.28
C GLY A 133 4.38 1.42 0.02
N MET A 134 3.16 1.91 0.24
CA MET A 134 2.75 2.62 1.46
C MET A 134 2.97 1.74 2.72
N PRO A 135 3.12 2.31 3.92
CA PRO A 135 3.12 1.55 5.18
C PRO A 135 1.94 0.57 5.28
N ASN A 136 2.12 -0.58 5.93
CA ASN A 136 1.05 -1.54 6.25
C ASN A 136 0.23 -2.15 5.08
N VAL A 137 0.63 -1.92 3.83
CA VAL A 137 0.08 -2.61 2.63
C VAL A 137 0.52 -4.09 2.53
N GLY A 138 1.19 -4.67 3.54
CA GLY A 138 1.55 -6.09 3.55
C GLY A 138 2.91 -6.47 2.97
N LYS A 139 3.80 -5.49 2.71
CA LYS A 139 5.17 -5.73 2.19
C LYS A 139 5.96 -6.79 2.98
N SER A 140 6.11 -6.60 4.29
CA SER A 140 6.90 -7.52 5.13
C SER A 140 6.29 -8.93 5.22
N THR A 141 4.95 -9.04 5.16
CA THR A 141 4.28 -10.34 5.05
C THR A 141 4.64 -11.01 3.73
N LEU A 142 4.55 -10.26 2.61
CA LEU A 142 4.86 -10.75 1.28
C LEU A 142 6.31 -11.24 1.16
N VAL A 143 7.30 -10.45 1.62
CA VAL A 143 8.72 -10.86 1.61
C VAL A 143 8.94 -12.15 2.38
N ASN A 144 8.38 -12.25 3.60
CA ASN A 144 8.55 -13.44 4.42
C ASN A 144 7.96 -14.68 3.74
N THR A 145 6.79 -14.56 3.12
CA THR A 145 6.15 -15.68 2.40
C THR A 145 6.90 -16.04 1.12
N LEU A 146 7.31 -15.05 0.32
CA LEU A 146 8.13 -15.26 -0.88
C LEU A 146 9.43 -15.99 -0.54
N ARG A 147 10.14 -15.54 0.50
CA ARG A 147 11.36 -16.19 0.97
C ARG A 147 11.10 -17.61 1.42
N SER A 148 10.03 -17.84 2.20
CA SER A 148 9.67 -19.17 2.66
C SER A 148 9.36 -20.12 1.52
N VAL A 149 8.81 -19.63 0.40
CA VAL A 149 8.43 -20.46 -0.76
C VAL A 149 9.63 -20.67 -1.69
N GLY A 150 10.41 -19.64 -1.97
CA GLY A 150 11.50 -19.70 -2.95
C GLY A 150 12.81 -20.27 -2.43
N LEU A 151 12.98 -20.39 -1.10
CA LEU A 151 14.08 -21.09 -0.45
C LEU A 151 13.66 -22.44 0.17
N ASP A 152 12.44 -22.91 -0.07
CA ASP A 152 11.97 -24.20 0.43
C ASP A 152 12.69 -25.34 -0.32
N ASN A 153 13.89 -25.68 0.16
CA ASN A 153 14.63 -26.83 -0.34
C ASN A 153 13.94 -28.08 0.23
N SER A 154 13.27 -28.82 -0.65
CA SER A 154 12.67 -30.13 -0.37
C SER A 154 13.77 -31.15 0.01
N GLY A 155 14.29 -31.06 1.24
CA GLY A 155 15.40 -31.90 1.73
C GLY A 155 16.16 -31.40 2.97
N ALA A 156 15.89 -30.21 3.50
CA ALA A 156 16.56 -29.73 4.72
C ALA A 156 15.86 -30.21 6.01
N VAL A 157 16.64 -30.73 6.97
CA VAL A 157 16.21 -31.29 8.27
C VAL A 157 15.53 -30.25 9.20
N SER A 158 15.54 -28.96 8.83
CA SER A 158 14.83 -27.89 9.55
C SER A 158 13.90 -27.12 8.60
N SER A 159 12.59 -27.31 8.78
CA SER A 159 11.51 -26.72 7.96
C SER A 159 11.20 -25.25 8.29
N LYS A 160 11.96 -24.61 9.19
CA LYS A 160 11.62 -23.29 9.74
C LYS A 160 12.51 -22.19 9.15
N VAL A 161 12.08 -21.62 8.02
CA VAL A 161 12.67 -20.39 7.48
C VAL A 161 12.43 -19.24 8.48
N ARG A 162 13.51 -18.72 9.08
CA ARG A 162 13.45 -17.61 10.06
C ARG A 162 12.78 -16.38 9.44
N LYS A 163 11.83 -15.74 10.10
CA LYS A 163 11.27 -14.46 9.62
C LYS A 163 12.36 -13.39 9.58
N VAL A 164 12.48 -12.69 8.47
CA VAL A 164 13.53 -11.67 8.25
C VAL A 164 12.99 -10.26 8.48
N ALA A 165 11.71 -10.05 8.14
CA ALA A 165 11.03 -8.78 8.35
C ALA A 165 10.02 -8.87 9.52
N ARG A 166 10.02 -7.89 10.44
CA ARG A 166 9.02 -7.78 11.51
C ARG A 166 7.67 -7.37 10.93
N THR A 167 6.60 -8.06 11.32
CA THR A 167 5.22 -7.76 10.92
C THR A 167 4.44 -7.19 12.10
N GLY A 168 3.72 -6.08 11.90
CA GLY A 168 2.84 -5.46 12.91
C GLY A 168 1.84 -4.49 12.25
N GLY A 169 0.73 -4.19 12.93
CA GLY A 169 -0.36 -3.38 12.39
C GLY A 169 -0.18 -1.87 12.49
N GLN A 170 0.82 -1.40 13.24
CA GLN A 170 1.11 0.04 13.41
C GLN A 170 2.11 0.53 12.34
N PRO A 171 1.88 1.69 11.71
CA PRO A 171 2.85 2.27 10.77
C PRO A 171 4.22 2.46 11.44
N GLY A 172 5.30 2.16 10.72
CA GLY A 172 6.68 2.38 11.21
C GLY A 172 7.30 1.21 12.00
N VAL A 173 6.62 0.06 12.11
CA VAL A 173 7.17 -1.14 12.81
C VAL A 173 8.39 -1.75 12.12
N THR A 174 8.53 -1.58 10.79
CA THR A 174 9.73 -1.98 10.05
C THR A 174 10.87 -1.00 10.37
N ARG A 175 11.75 -1.37 11.31
CA ARG A 175 13.00 -0.63 11.57
C ARG A 175 13.90 -0.68 10.33
N ALA A 176 14.76 0.33 10.17
CA ALA A 176 15.69 0.44 9.05
C ALA A 176 16.79 -0.63 9.12
N THR A 177 16.47 -1.88 8.80
CA THR A 177 17.46 -2.92 8.56
C THR A 177 17.64 -3.06 7.06
N SER A 178 18.80 -2.61 6.59
CA SER A 178 19.32 -2.78 5.24
C SER A 178 19.85 -4.21 5.07
N GLU A 179 18.94 -5.19 5.08
CA GLU A 179 19.30 -6.56 4.73
C GLU A 179 18.79 -6.84 3.31
N ILE A 180 19.71 -7.23 2.43
CA ILE A 180 19.37 -7.85 1.16
C ILE A 180 18.80 -9.22 1.51
N ILE A 181 17.56 -9.49 1.10
CA ILE A 181 16.88 -10.73 1.42
C ILE A 181 16.91 -11.61 0.17
N LYS A 182 17.55 -12.78 0.26
CA LYS A 182 17.50 -13.78 -0.80
C LYS A 182 16.13 -14.46 -0.82
N LEU A 183 15.49 -14.48 -1.99
CA LEU A 183 14.17 -15.08 -2.22
C LEU A 183 14.25 -16.43 -2.94
N SER A 184 15.23 -16.62 -3.82
CA SER A 184 15.44 -17.88 -4.54
C SER A 184 16.93 -18.10 -4.83
N ASN A 185 17.32 -19.37 -4.99
CA ASN A 185 18.68 -19.79 -5.35
C ASN A 185 18.85 -20.14 -6.84
N ASP A 186 17.74 -20.34 -7.56
CA ASP A 186 17.77 -20.73 -8.97
C ASP A 186 16.57 -20.13 -9.74
N PRO A 187 16.77 -19.02 -10.48
CA PRO A 187 17.94 -18.15 -10.43
C PRO A 187 18.07 -17.44 -9.07
N ASP A 188 19.24 -16.85 -8.81
CA ASP A 188 19.45 -16.00 -7.64
C ASP A 188 18.53 -14.78 -7.72
N ILE A 189 17.64 -14.64 -6.73
CA ILE A 189 16.72 -13.50 -6.61
C ILE A 189 16.96 -12.83 -5.27
N LEU A 190 17.33 -11.55 -5.30
CA LEU A 190 17.67 -10.74 -4.14
C LEU A 190 16.67 -9.58 -4.03
N VAL A 191 16.07 -9.35 -2.87
CA VAL A 191 15.17 -8.21 -2.65
C VAL A 191 15.70 -7.26 -1.59
N HIS A 192 15.74 -5.98 -1.92
CA HIS A 192 15.88 -4.91 -0.95
C HIS A 192 14.52 -4.62 -0.33
N ASP A 193 14.30 -5.06 0.92
CA ASP A 193 13.13 -4.60 1.67
C ASP A 193 13.34 -3.15 2.10
N THR A 194 12.38 -2.31 1.74
CA THR A 194 12.40 -0.89 2.11
C THR A 194 11.27 -0.62 3.10
N PRO A 195 11.54 0.17 4.17
CA PRO A 195 10.46 0.65 5.03
C PRO A 195 9.36 1.29 4.17
N GLY A 196 8.10 1.07 4.52
CA GLY A 196 6.99 1.68 3.79
C GLY A 196 7.17 3.19 3.71
N VAL A 197 7.10 3.73 2.49
CA VAL A 197 7.31 5.16 2.25
C VAL A 197 5.95 5.77 1.99
N PHE A 198 5.59 6.71 2.85
CA PHE A 198 4.35 7.44 2.75
C PHE A 198 4.57 8.72 1.91
N LEU A 199 3.51 9.41 1.46
CA LEU A 199 3.61 10.67 0.72
C LEU A 199 3.83 11.86 1.68
N PRO A 200 4.74 12.82 1.40
CA PRO A 200 4.99 13.98 2.26
C PRO A 200 3.73 14.73 2.69
N THR A 201 2.75 14.81 1.79
CA THR A 201 1.40 15.30 2.06
C THR A 201 0.39 14.48 1.28
N VAL A 202 -0.74 14.19 1.91
CA VAL A 202 -1.89 13.54 1.24
C VAL A 202 -2.66 14.59 0.44
N LYS A 203 -3.30 14.16 -0.66
CA LYS A 203 -3.98 15.07 -1.59
C LYS A 203 -5.24 15.72 -1.02
N ASP A 204 -6.08 14.93 -0.35
CA ASP A 204 -7.41 15.33 0.13
C ASP A 204 -7.84 14.50 1.34
N ALA A 205 -8.95 14.91 1.97
CA ALA A 205 -9.52 14.29 3.16
C ALA A 205 -10.00 12.86 2.92
N GLU A 206 -10.62 12.60 1.76
CA GLU A 206 -11.11 11.26 1.38
C GLU A 206 -9.97 10.24 1.30
N THR A 207 -8.86 10.63 0.67
CA THR A 207 -7.64 9.82 0.60
C THR A 207 -7.07 9.59 1.99
N MET A 208 -7.08 10.60 2.86
CA MET A 208 -6.61 10.45 4.24
C MET A 208 -7.48 9.46 5.02
N LEU A 209 -8.81 9.51 4.85
CA LEU A 209 -9.77 8.59 5.46
C LEU A 209 -9.56 7.16 4.95
N ALA A 210 -9.45 6.96 3.63
CA ALA A 210 -9.17 5.67 3.01
C ALA A 210 -7.83 5.08 3.49
N LEU A 211 -6.76 5.88 3.48
CA LEU A 211 -5.44 5.49 3.99
C LEU A 211 -5.48 5.15 5.49
N SER A 212 -6.27 5.87 6.26
CA SER A 212 -6.48 5.56 7.68
C SER A 212 -7.24 4.26 7.86
N LEU A 213 -8.26 3.95 7.04
CA LEU A 213 -9.03 2.71 7.08
C LEU A 213 -8.20 1.48 6.69
N VAL A 214 -7.25 1.61 5.77
CA VAL A 214 -6.29 0.52 5.48
C VAL A 214 -5.12 0.45 6.47
N GLY A 215 -5.03 1.40 7.40
CA GLY A 215 -4.00 1.46 8.43
C GLY A 215 -2.65 1.99 7.95
N CYS A 216 -2.58 2.70 6.83
CA CYS A 216 -1.35 3.35 6.36
C CYS A 216 -0.97 4.58 7.20
N VAL A 217 -1.96 5.15 7.91
CA VAL A 217 -1.83 6.35 8.75
C VAL A 217 -2.00 5.97 10.22
N HIS A 218 -1.29 6.65 11.12
CA HIS A 218 -1.42 6.43 12.55
C HIS A 218 -2.81 6.89 13.05
N THR A 219 -3.36 6.21 14.06
CA THR A 219 -4.74 6.42 14.53
C THR A 219 -5.00 7.81 15.08
N SER A 220 -3.96 8.54 15.52
CA SER A 220 -4.09 9.90 16.05
C SER A 220 -4.34 10.99 15.02
N PHE A 221 -4.27 10.70 13.71
CA PHE A 221 -4.40 11.72 12.66
C PHE A 221 -5.85 11.99 12.24
N VAL A 222 -6.74 11.03 12.47
CA VAL A 222 -8.14 11.11 12.06
C VAL A 222 -8.97 10.78 13.28
N ASP A 223 -9.93 11.64 13.57
CA ASP A 223 -10.92 11.39 14.62
C ASP A 223 -11.61 10.03 14.40
N PRO A 224 -11.69 9.15 15.42
CA PRO A 224 -12.26 7.83 15.25
C PRO A 224 -13.72 7.83 14.80
N VAL A 225 -14.52 8.78 15.26
CA VAL A 225 -15.95 8.90 14.93
C VAL A 225 -16.11 9.35 13.48
N ILE A 226 -15.29 10.30 13.01
CA ILE A 226 -15.26 10.69 11.58
C ILE A 226 -14.84 9.50 10.71
N GLN A 227 -13.84 8.74 11.15
CA GLN A 227 -13.39 7.55 10.43
C GLN A 227 -14.49 6.47 10.34
N ALA A 228 -15.21 6.25 11.44
CA ALA A 228 -16.37 5.38 11.48
C ALA A 228 -17.46 5.90 10.53
N ASP A 229 -17.79 7.19 10.57
CA ASP A 229 -18.81 7.75 9.70
C ASP A 229 -18.47 7.59 8.20
N TYR A 230 -17.20 7.79 7.83
CA TYR A 230 -16.74 7.57 6.45
C TYR A 230 -16.85 6.10 6.05
N LEU A 231 -16.55 5.17 6.96
CA LEU A 231 -16.76 3.76 6.73
C LEU A 231 -18.24 3.45 6.49
N LEU A 232 -19.16 4.01 7.31
CA LEU A 232 -20.61 3.80 7.14
C LEU A 232 -21.06 4.28 5.77
N TYR A 233 -20.67 5.51 5.43
CA TYR A 233 -20.93 6.13 4.15
C TYR A 233 -20.51 5.25 2.96
N ILE A 234 -19.26 4.79 2.96
CA ILE A 234 -18.70 3.98 1.88
C ILE A 234 -19.34 2.59 1.80
N LEU A 235 -19.73 2.00 2.93
CA LEU A 235 -20.41 0.71 2.95
C LEU A 235 -21.83 0.83 2.38
N ASN A 236 -22.56 1.89 2.73
CA ASN A 236 -23.90 2.15 2.19
C ASN A 236 -23.89 2.38 0.68
N LEU A 237 -22.82 2.99 0.14
CA LEU A 237 -22.64 3.15 -1.30
C LEU A 237 -22.37 1.82 -2.02
N GLN A 238 -21.68 0.88 -1.37
CA GLN A 238 -21.40 -0.45 -1.92
C GLN A 238 -22.60 -1.39 -1.81
N ASP A 239 -23.34 -1.29 -0.71
CA ASP A 239 -24.50 -2.11 -0.39
C ASP A 239 -25.51 -1.31 0.44
N PRO A 240 -26.55 -0.74 -0.20
CA PRO A 240 -27.59 0.03 0.47
C PRO A 240 -28.49 -0.78 1.42
N SER A 241 -28.41 -2.12 1.42
CA SER A 241 -29.27 -2.95 2.28
C SER A 241 -28.89 -2.87 3.78
N GLY A 242 -27.66 -2.45 4.07
CA GLY A 242 -27.11 -2.46 5.44
C GLY A 242 -26.57 -3.81 5.90
N SER A 243 -26.50 -4.83 5.02
CA SER A 243 -26.01 -6.18 5.37
C SER A 243 -24.60 -6.18 5.98
N LYS A 244 -23.79 -5.17 5.65
CA LYS A 244 -22.42 -5.00 6.13
C LYS A 244 -22.30 -4.71 7.63
N TYR A 245 -23.39 -4.30 8.28
CA TYR A 245 -23.41 -4.02 9.71
C TYR A 245 -24.69 -4.57 10.38
N SER A 246 -25.36 -5.52 9.74
CA SER A 246 -26.62 -6.10 10.21
C SER A 246 -26.49 -6.95 11.49
N GLU A 247 -25.27 -7.23 11.94
CA GLU A 247 -25.02 -7.87 13.24
C GLU A 247 -25.36 -6.93 14.42
N TYR A 248 -25.48 -5.63 14.17
CA TYR A 248 -25.74 -4.61 15.20
C TYR A 248 -27.11 -3.94 15.05
N ILE A 249 -27.54 -3.68 13.82
CA ILE A 249 -28.77 -2.95 13.50
C ILE A 249 -29.51 -3.68 12.38
N ASP A 250 -30.81 -3.89 12.54
CA ASP A 250 -31.66 -4.67 11.64
C ASP A 250 -32.16 -3.90 10.41
N HIS A 251 -31.77 -2.63 10.29
CA HIS A 251 -32.12 -1.76 9.18
C HIS A 251 -30.93 -0.87 8.78
N PRO A 252 -30.89 -0.40 7.52
CA PRO A 252 -29.82 0.49 7.08
C PRO A 252 -29.97 1.91 7.67
N THR A 253 -28.84 2.55 7.98
CA THR A 253 -28.80 3.90 8.55
C THR A 253 -27.68 4.74 7.94
N ASN A 254 -27.89 6.07 7.88
CA ASN A 254 -26.83 7.04 7.59
C ASN A 254 -26.29 7.70 8.88
N SER A 255 -26.87 7.39 10.04
CA SER A 255 -26.47 7.94 11.33
C SER A 255 -25.36 7.09 11.94
N VAL A 256 -24.15 7.66 12.00
CA VAL A 256 -23.05 7.01 12.72
C VAL A 256 -23.36 6.88 14.21
N ASP A 257 -24.04 7.87 14.81
CA ASP A 257 -24.39 7.85 16.22
C ASP A 257 -25.30 6.68 16.57
N GLU A 258 -26.31 6.43 15.72
CA GLU A 258 -27.21 5.29 15.86
C GLU A 258 -26.47 3.96 15.76
N LEU A 259 -25.61 3.81 14.74
CA LEU A 259 -24.81 2.60 14.57
C LEU A 259 -23.89 2.36 15.77
N LEU A 260 -23.18 3.41 16.25
CA LEU A 260 -22.27 3.27 17.38
C LEU A 260 -23.00 2.97 18.68
N TYR A 261 -24.19 3.53 18.89
CA TYR A 261 -25.07 3.19 20.01
C TYR A 261 -25.49 1.72 19.95
N LYS A 262 -25.94 1.23 18.77
CA LYS A 262 -26.30 -0.18 18.58
C LYS A 262 -25.13 -1.14 18.83
N ILE A 263 -23.92 -0.76 18.40
CA ILE A 263 -22.70 -1.49 18.73
C ILE A 263 -22.45 -1.51 20.25
N ALA A 264 -22.67 -0.41 20.95
CA ALA A 264 -22.55 -0.34 22.41
C ALA A 264 -23.58 -1.24 23.11
N GLU A 265 -24.83 -1.27 22.63
CA GLU A 265 -25.90 -2.14 23.13
C GLU A 265 -25.53 -3.61 22.97
N THR A 266 -25.13 -4.05 21.76
CA THR A 266 -24.72 -5.44 21.50
C THR A 266 -23.55 -5.85 22.39
N ARG A 267 -22.70 -4.90 22.79
CA ARG A 267 -21.54 -5.14 23.66
C ARG A 267 -21.83 -4.99 25.15
N ASN A 268 -23.06 -4.64 25.53
CA ASN A 268 -23.46 -4.39 26.93
C ASN A 268 -22.58 -3.35 27.65
N VAL A 269 -22.19 -2.27 26.94
CA VAL A 269 -21.35 -1.18 27.48
C VAL A 269 -22.07 0.17 27.57
N VAL A 270 -23.39 0.17 27.36
CA VAL A 270 -24.24 1.34 27.61
C VAL A 270 -24.43 1.53 29.12
N ARG A 271 -24.23 2.75 29.61
CA ARG A 271 -24.40 3.09 31.02
C ARG A 271 -25.88 3.20 31.37
N LYS A 272 -26.21 3.19 32.67
CA LYS A 272 -27.59 3.31 33.17
C LYS A 272 -28.30 4.60 32.74
N ASP A 273 -27.52 5.66 32.49
CA ASP A 273 -28.01 6.96 32.01
C ASP A 273 -28.17 7.02 30.48
N GLY A 274 -27.96 5.91 29.78
CA GLY A 274 -28.06 5.82 28.31
C GLY A 274 -26.80 6.27 27.57
N THR A 275 -25.77 6.75 28.26
CA THR A 275 -24.52 7.19 27.62
C THR A 275 -23.55 6.03 27.35
N PHE A 276 -22.63 6.20 26.40
CA PHE A 276 -21.61 5.21 26.07
C PHE A 276 -20.32 5.87 25.58
N ASP A 277 -19.23 5.10 25.50
CA ASP A 277 -17.96 5.56 24.92
C ASP A 277 -18.01 5.51 23.38
N MET A 278 -18.36 6.64 22.77
CA MET A 278 -18.51 6.76 21.32
C MET A 278 -17.19 6.53 20.57
N GLU A 279 -16.09 7.14 21.04
CA GLU A 279 -14.76 6.96 20.44
C GLU A 279 -14.32 5.49 20.52
N GLY A 280 -14.50 4.84 21.68
CA GLY A 280 -14.18 3.43 21.86
C GLY A 280 -14.97 2.51 20.94
N MET A 281 -16.26 2.79 20.70
CA MET A 281 -17.08 2.02 19.76
C MET A 281 -16.65 2.25 18.31
N ALA A 282 -16.33 3.49 17.95
CA ALA A 282 -15.82 3.83 16.63
C ALA A 282 -14.50 3.11 16.33
N ILE A 283 -13.55 3.15 17.28
CA ILE A 283 -12.28 2.42 17.19
C ILE A 283 -12.53 0.92 17.04
N HIS A 284 -13.41 0.35 17.86
CA HIS A 284 -13.75 -1.07 17.80
C HIS A 284 -14.27 -1.47 16.43
N TRP A 285 -15.27 -0.74 15.94
CA TRP A 285 -15.92 -1.04 14.68
C TRP A 285 -14.95 -0.95 13.51
N VAL A 286 -14.22 0.16 13.40
CA VAL A 286 -13.19 0.34 12.36
C VAL A 286 -12.12 -0.74 12.45
N SER A 287 -11.75 -1.18 13.66
CA SER A 287 -10.76 -2.25 13.86
C SER A 287 -11.21 -3.60 13.30
N LYS A 288 -12.52 -3.93 13.38
CA LYS A 288 -13.07 -5.14 12.75
C LYS A 288 -12.83 -5.14 11.23
N TRP A 289 -13.09 -4.00 10.57
CA TRP A 289 -12.86 -3.81 9.13
C TRP A 289 -11.38 -3.78 8.73
N LYS A 290 -10.54 -3.19 9.58
CA LYS A 290 -9.08 -3.22 9.40
C LYS A 290 -8.53 -4.64 9.42
N GLN A 291 -8.98 -5.45 10.36
CA GLN A 291 -8.51 -6.83 10.58
C GLN A 291 -9.12 -7.84 9.60
N GLY A 292 -10.38 -7.66 9.22
CA GLY A 292 -11.02 -8.51 8.21
C GLY A 292 -11.17 -9.98 8.64
N LYS A 293 -11.46 -10.24 9.92
CA LYS A 293 -11.50 -11.60 10.49
C LYS A 293 -12.68 -12.48 10.03
N SER A 294 -13.68 -11.90 9.39
CA SER A 294 -14.89 -12.57 8.89
C SER A 294 -15.17 -12.12 7.47
N ASP A 295 -15.84 -12.96 6.69
CA ASP A 295 -16.17 -12.69 5.29
C ASP A 295 -17.08 -11.47 5.11
N GLN A 296 -17.82 -11.08 6.16
CA GLN A 296 -18.64 -9.86 6.17
C GLN A 296 -17.78 -8.59 6.00
N TYR A 297 -16.58 -8.56 6.58
CA TYR A 297 -15.71 -7.38 6.64
C TYR A 297 -14.78 -7.25 5.42
N LYS A 298 -15.35 -7.49 4.23
CA LYS A 298 -14.70 -7.23 2.94
C LYS A 298 -15.33 -6.01 2.30
N GLY A 299 -14.50 -5.10 1.79
CA GLY A 299 -14.98 -3.86 1.20
C GLY A 299 -13.88 -3.07 0.48
N LEU A 300 -14.33 -2.03 -0.22
CA LEU A 300 -13.50 -0.97 -0.78
C LEU A 300 -13.62 0.29 0.09
N PHE A 301 -12.55 1.09 0.13
CA PHE A 301 -12.47 2.33 0.91
C PHE A 301 -12.14 3.57 0.06
N ASP A 302 -11.84 3.36 -1.22
CA ASP A 302 -11.76 4.44 -2.21
C ASP A 302 -13.12 4.62 -2.90
N LEU A 303 -13.53 5.88 -3.09
CA LEU A 303 -14.77 6.19 -3.81
C LEU A 303 -14.71 5.80 -5.30
N ALA A 304 -13.57 6.02 -5.96
CA ALA A 304 -13.42 5.77 -7.39
C ALA A 304 -13.85 4.35 -7.84
N PRO A 305 -13.37 3.25 -7.22
CA PRO A 305 -13.84 1.91 -7.56
C PRO A 305 -15.25 1.60 -7.06
N VAL A 306 -15.74 2.27 -6.01
CA VAL A 306 -17.11 2.09 -5.48
C VAL A 306 -18.15 2.69 -6.43
N LEU A 307 -17.87 3.88 -6.96
CA LEU A 307 -18.73 4.60 -7.90
C LEU A 307 -18.49 4.19 -9.36
N GLU A 308 -17.62 3.21 -9.59
CA GLU A 308 -17.19 2.76 -10.92
C GLU A 308 -16.76 3.93 -11.83
N GLN A 309 -16.04 4.90 -11.25
CA GLN A 309 -15.53 6.07 -11.98
C GLN A 309 -14.79 5.66 -13.26
N ASN A 310 -14.95 6.48 -14.29
CA ASN A 310 -14.32 6.22 -15.57
C ASN A 310 -12.80 6.41 -15.52
N GLU A 311 -12.13 5.81 -16.49
CA GLU A 311 -10.67 5.75 -16.55
C GLU A 311 -10.02 7.12 -16.75
N GLU A 312 -10.65 7.99 -17.56
CA GLU A 312 -10.12 9.32 -17.88
C GLU A 312 -10.05 10.22 -16.65
N GLU A 313 -11.08 10.17 -15.80
CA GLU A 313 -11.15 10.91 -14.54
C GLU A 313 -10.05 10.44 -13.58
N ILE A 314 -9.87 9.12 -13.43
CA ILE A 314 -8.84 8.56 -12.56
C ILE A 314 -7.44 8.97 -13.07
N ARG A 315 -7.22 8.89 -14.39
CA ARG A 315 -5.95 9.31 -15.01
C ARG A 315 -5.68 10.79 -14.80
N SER A 316 -6.69 11.64 -14.99
CA SER A 316 -6.60 13.08 -14.76
C SER A 316 -6.21 13.37 -13.30
N ASN A 317 -6.90 12.75 -12.34
CA ASN A 317 -6.63 12.91 -10.92
C ASN A 317 -5.23 12.46 -10.52
N LEU A 318 -4.73 11.36 -11.09
CA LEU A 318 -3.37 10.88 -10.85
C LEU A 318 -2.30 11.79 -11.47
N ASN A 319 -2.59 12.39 -12.63
CA ASN A 319 -1.68 13.36 -13.25
C ASN A 319 -1.61 14.65 -12.44
N LEU A 320 -2.76 15.15 -11.97
CA LEU A 320 -2.82 16.29 -11.06
C LEU A 320 -2.01 16.02 -9.79
N GLU A 321 -2.17 14.84 -9.20
CA GLU A 321 -1.42 14.46 -8.01
C GLU A 321 0.09 14.33 -8.28
N THR A 322 0.46 13.77 -9.43
CA THR A 322 1.87 13.70 -9.86
C THR A 322 2.47 15.10 -9.99
N ASN A 323 1.75 16.03 -10.61
CA ASN A 323 2.18 17.43 -10.76
C ASN A 323 2.28 18.15 -9.41
N ARG A 324 1.29 17.95 -8.52
CA ARG A 324 1.28 18.51 -7.17
C ARG A 324 2.49 18.02 -6.38
N VAL A 325 2.78 16.72 -6.41
CA VAL A 325 3.94 16.14 -5.72
C VAL A 325 5.25 16.59 -6.36
N ALA A 326 5.30 16.74 -7.68
CA ALA A 326 6.48 17.23 -8.39
C ALA A 326 6.86 18.67 -8.02
N SER A 327 5.86 19.54 -7.77
CA SER A 327 6.10 20.94 -7.40
C SER A 327 6.59 21.13 -5.96
N MET A 328 6.44 20.12 -5.10
CA MET A 328 6.88 20.19 -3.70
C MET A 328 8.39 20.37 -3.58
N GLN A 329 8.81 21.22 -2.63
CA GLN A 329 10.23 21.49 -2.37
C GLN A 329 11.05 20.23 -2.05
N VAL A 330 10.45 19.26 -1.37
CA VAL A 330 11.11 17.97 -1.05
C VAL A 330 11.45 17.21 -2.34
N THR A 331 10.55 17.23 -3.32
CA THR A 331 10.72 16.56 -4.60
C THR A 331 11.68 17.32 -5.51
N LYS A 332 11.68 18.65 -5.49
CA LYS A 332 12.69 19.46 -6.19
C LYS A 332 14.10 19.16 -5.69
N LYS A 333 14.31 19.18 -4.36
CA LYS A 333 15.59 18.80 -3.74
C LYS A 333 16.03 17.38 -4.11
N LEU A 334 15.07 16.48 -4.32
CA LEU A 334 15.34 15.12 -4.75
C LEU A 334 15.83 15.07 -6.19
N THR A 335 15.16 15.78 -7.09
CA THR A 335 15.52 15.88 -8.50
C THR A 335 16.88 16.52 -8.68
N ASP A 336 17.19 17.58 -7.93
CA ASP A 336 18.51 18.21 -7.94
C ASP A 336 19.64 17.24 -7.50
N ARG A 337 19.30 16.25 -6.66
CA ARG A 337 20.24 15.23 -6.16
C ARG A 337 20.35 13.99 -7.03
N LEU A 338 19.25 13.54 -7.63
CA LEU A 338 19.15 12.24 -8.29
C LEU A 338 19.06 12.33 -9.83
N GLY A 339 18.84 13.54 -10.37
CA GLY A 339 18.42 13.71 -11.76
C GLY A 339 16.89 13.59 -11.91
N GLU A 340 16.37 13.96 -13.08
CA GLU A 340 14.94 13.89 -13.40
C GLU A 340 14.41 12.46 -13.52
N ASP A 341 15.27 11.51 -13.86
CA ASP A 341 14.96 10.13 -14.22
C ASP A 341 15.45 9.09 -13.20
N GLY A 342 16.14 9.54 -12.13
CA GLY A 342 16.72 8.67 -11.11
C GLY A 342 17.87 7.79 -11.60
N THR A 343 18.39 8.03 -12.81
CA THR A 343 19.49 7.24 -13.37
C THR A 343 20.85 7.86 -13.04
N ALA A 344 21.90 7.03 -13.05
CA ALA A 344 23.27 7.50 -12.85
C ALA A 344 23.74 8.47 -13.97
N THR A 345 23.02 8.53 -15.09
CA THR A 345 23.39 9.21 -16.34
C THR A 345 22.85 10.63 -16.50
N SER A 346 22.00 11.12 -15.59
CA SER A 346 21.49 12.50 -15.66
C SER A 346 22.62 13.54 -15.51
N LYS A 347 22.80 14.39 -16.54
CA LYS A 347 23.81 15.48 -16.58
C LYS A 347 23.64 16.51 -15.45
N ALA A 348 22.47 16.59 -14.83
CA ALA A 348 22.14 17.56 -13.77
C ALA A 348 22.40 17.04 -12.33
N ARG A 349 22.84 15.78 -12.17
CA ARG A 349 22.99 15.14 -10.84
C ARG A 349 24.18 15.73 -10.06
N LYS A 350 23.92 16.48 -8.98
CA LYS A 350 24.98 16.94 -8.04
C LYS A 350 25.43 15.79 -7.12
N ARG A 351 26.39 15.00 -7.58
CA ARG A 351 26.94 13.83 -6.85
C ARG A 351 27.82 14.25 -5.67
N ASN A 352 27.55 13.70 -4.48
CA ASN A 352 28.49 13.78 -3.35
C ASN A 352 29.51 12.62 -3.38
N ALA A 353 30.52 12.64 -2.51
CA ALA A 353 31.56 11.60 -2.47
C ALA A 353 31.02 10.19 -2.21
N LYS A 354 29.96 10.04 -1.40
CA LYS A 354 29.32 8.74 -1.14
C LYS A 354 28.56 8.22 -2.36
N ASP A 355 27.90 9.10 -3.12
CA ASP A 355 27.20 8.71 -4.35
C ASP A 355 28.20 8.20 -5.41
N ARG A 356 29.36 8.85 -5.53
CA ARG A 356 30.43 8.41 -6.46
C ARG A 356 31.03 7.07 -6.06
N ALA A 357 31.25 6.85 -4.76
CA ALA A 357 31.76 5.57 -4.26
C ALA A 357 30.75 4.42 -4.49
N ALA A 358 29.46 4.68 -4.30
CA ALA A 358 28.40 3.72 -4.60
C ALA A 358 28.30 3.42 -6.11
N ASP A 359 28.34 4.45 -6.96
CA ASP A 359 28.31 4.28 -8.42
C ASP A 359 29.53 3.46 -8.92
N HIS A 360 30.72 3.68 -8.36
CA HIS A 360 31.93 2.91 -8.68
C HIS A 360 31.83 1.44 -8.23
N GLN A 361 31.32 1.18 -7.02
CA GLN A 361 30.98 -0.19 -6.60
C GLN A 361 29.97 -0.83 -7.56
N ASN A 362 28.96 -0.08 -8.00
CA ASN A 362 27.92 -0.59 -8.90
C ASN A 362 28.44 -0.93 -10.30
N GLN A 363 29.42 -0.18 -10.83
CA GLN A 363 30.07 -0.52 -12.10
C GLN A 363 30.80 -1.86 -12.02
N LEU A 364 31.49 -2.12 -10.90
CA LEU A 364 32.17 -3.40 -10.66
C LEU A 364 31.21 -4.59 -10.48
N PHE A 365 29.93 -4.34 -10.17
CA PHE A 365 28.90 -5.37 -10.07
C PHE A 365 28.13 -5.64 -11.38
N LYS A 366 28.30 -4.79 -12.40
CA LYS A 366 27.63 -4.91 -13.70
C LYS A 366 28.55 -5.41 -14.82
N LEU A 367 29.85 -5.32 -14.61
CA LEU A 367 30.89 -6.04 -15.36
C LEU A 367 31.05 -7.43 -14.74
#